data_AF-A0A5C7LKS9-F1
#
_entry.id   AF-A0A5C7LKS9-F1
#
_cell.length_a   1.000
_cell.length_b   1.000
_cell.length_c   1.000
_cell.angle_alpha   90.00
_cell.angle_beta   90.00
_cell.angle_gamma   90.00
#
_symmetry.space_group_name_H-M   'P 1'
#
loop_
_entity.id
_entity.type
_entity.pdbx_description
1 polymer ?
#
loop_
_entity_poly.entity_id
_entity_poly.type
_entity_poly.pdbx_seq_one_letter_code
_entity_poly.pdbx_strand_id
1 'polypeptide(L)'
;MRKTEFCNHYQAMSDHDECKIGVPYEKFIGLSYDQRPCFLRGCGPAPGGCEHQIFPTPDEIAIREAEMNKRYERMGKARKSIEFHLGGPWKRGTPGASGSIPCPNCDGTLRFSRAGYNGHIHAGCTTPNCCAWME
;
A
#
# COMPACT_ATOMS: atom_id res chain seq x y z
N MET A 1 -7.64 -5.25 -15.38
CA MET A 1 -7.18 -3.84 -15.23
C MET A 1 -5.71 -3.80 -15.60
N ARG A 2 -5.26 -2.93 -16.51
CA ARG A 2 -3.83 -2.83 -16.85
C ARG A 2 -3.12 -2.06 -15.72
N LYS A 3 -2.10 -2.65 -15.10
CA LYS A 3 -1.32 -2.01 -14.03
C LYS A 3 -0.60 -0.79 -14.62
N THR A 4 -0.71 0.35 -13.95
CA THR A 4 0.06 1.55 -14.32
C THR A 4 1.34 1.52 -13.51
N GLU A 5 2.48 1.49 -14.20
CA GLU A 5 3.79 1.60 -13.57
C GLU A 5 4.24 3.06 -13.60
N PHE A 6 4.93 3.48 -12.54
CA PHE A 6 5.38 4.86 -12.37
C PHE A 6 6.88 4.97 -12.59
N CYS A 7 7.32 6.09 -13.16
CA CYS A 7 8.74 6.46 -13.18
C CYS A 7 9.29 6.49 -11.74
N ASN A 8 10.53 6.03 -11.53
CA ASN A 8 11.20 5.99 -10.22
C ASN A 8 11.34 7.39 -9.58
N HIS A 9 11.33 8.45 -10.41
CA HIS A 9 11.39 9.85 -9.97
C HIS A 9 10.02 10.42 -9.58
N TYR A 10 8.92 9.74 -9.92
CA TYR A 10 7.58 10.26 -9.68
C TYR A 10 7.30 10.49 -8.19
N GLN A 11 6.63 11.61 -7.92
CA GLN A 11 6.00 11.95 -6.65
C GLN A 11 4.56 12.39 -6.94
N ALA A 12 3.68 12.30 -5.95
CA ALA A 12 2.28 12.64 -6.16
C ALA A 12 2.14 14.11 -6.55
N MET A 13 1.58 14.37 -7.73
CA MET A 13 1.36 15.73 -8.26
C MET A 13 0.33 16.54 -7.47
N SER A 14 -0.37 15.92 -6.50
CA SER A 14 -1.23 16.61 -5.53
C SER A 14 -0.45 17.24 -4.39
N ASP A 15 0.72 16.68 -4.08
CA ASP A 15 1.49 17.00 -2.87
C ASP A 15 2.83 17.66 -3.21
N HIS A 16 3.23 17.63 -4.48
CA HIS A 16 4.53 18.10 -4.97
C HIS A 16 4.38 18.79 -6.33
N ASP A 17 5.10 19.91 -6.50
CA ASP A 17 5.15 20.67 -7.76
C ASP A 17 6.19 20.11 -8.75
N GLU A 18 7.12 19.28 -8.27
CA GLU A 18 8.21 18.68 -9.03
C GLU A 18 8.43 17.21 -8.66
N CYS A 19 9.14 16.49 -9.54
CA CYS A 19 9.58 15.13 -9.27
C CYS A 19 10.89 15.09 -8.45
N LYS A 20 11.33 13.90 -8.02
CA LYS A 20 12.52 13.72 -7.16
C LYS A 20 13.84 14.28 -7.71
N ILE A 21 13.90 14.53 -9.01
CA ILE A 21 15.09 15.06 -9.70
C ILE A 21 14.89 16.51 -10.17
N GLY A 22 13.83 17.19 -9.71
CA GLY A 22 13.57 18.60 -9.99
C GLY A 22 12.92 18.89 -11.35
N VAL A 23 12.25 17.91 -11.98
CA VAL A 23 11.45 18.21 -13.19
C VAL A 23 10.10 18.78 -12.74
N PRO A 24 9.78 20.04 -13.05
CA PRO A 24 8.52 20.66 -12.63
C PRO A 24 7.35 20.05 -13.39
N TYR A 25 6.28 19.72 -12.68
CA TYR A 25 5.06 19.16 -13.27
C TYR A 25 4.27 20.18 -14.09
N GLU A 26 4.51 21.47 -13.89
CA GLU A 26 3.97 22.55 -14.71
C GLU A 26 4.31 22.39 -16.20
N LYS A 27 5.46 21.79 -16.51
CA LYS A 27 5.88 21.47 -17.88
C LYS A 27 4.87 20.59 -18.62
N PHE A 28 4.02 19.88 -17.88
CA PHE A 28 3.01 18.97 -18.40
C PHE A 28 1.57 19.51 -18.21
N ILE A 29 1.40 20.80 -17.89
CA ILE A 29 0.09 21.45 -17.90
C ILE A 29 -0.50 21.39 -19.31
N GLY A 30 -1.78 21.03 -19.41
CA GLY A 30 -2.48 20.83 -20.69
C GLY A 30 -2.38 19.41 -21.24
N LEU A 31 -1.45 18.58 -20.76
CA LEU A 31 -1.48 17.14 -21.03
C LEU A 31 -2.56 16.47 -20.19
N SER A 32 -3.33 15.59 -20.84
CA SER A 32 -4.23 14.72 -20.09
C SER A 32 -3.42 13.82 -19.16
N TYR A 33 -4.06 13.31 -18.11
CA TYR A 33 -3.41 12.39 -17.18
C TYR A 33 -2.75 11.21 -17.90
N ASP A 34 -3.36 10.71 -18.98
CA ASP A 34 -2.85 9.57 -19.76
C ASP A 34 -1.66 9.91 -20.67
N GLN A 35 -1.40 11.19 -20.92
CA GLN A 35 -0.28 11.67 -21.75
C GLN A 35 0.96 12.04 -20.93
N ARG A 36 0.87 12.02 -19.59
CA ARG A 36 1.98 12.41 -18.73
C ARG A 36 3.11 11.37 -18.79
N PRO A 37 4.37 11.80 -19.03
CA PRO A 37 5.48 10.89 -19.26
C PRO A 37 5.90 10.08 -18.03
N CYS A 38 5.41 10.42 -16.85
CA CYS A 38 5.69 9.68 -15.62
C CYS A 38 4.97 8.33 -15.53
N PHE A 39 4.02 8.05 -16.43
CA PHE A 39 3.16 6.87 -16.36
C PHE A 39 3.41 5.93 -17.53
N LEU A 40 3.81 4.70 -17.22
CA LEU A 40 3.90 3.61 -18.17
C LEU A 40 2.59 2.83 -18.14
N ARG A 41 1.86 2.89 -19.26
CA ARG A 41 0.69 2.04 -19.51
C ARG A 41 1.05 1.07 -20.61
N GLY A 42 0.42 -0.10 -20.65
CA GLY A 42 0.81 -1.29 -21.45
C GLY A 42 1.05 -1.14 -22.97
N CYS A 43 1.09 0.07 -23.53
CA CYS A 43 1.53 0.42 -24.88
C CYS A 43 2.89 1.17 -24.93
N GLY A 44 3.59 1.35 -23.81
CA GLY A 44 4.90 2.04 -23.77
C GLY A 44 4.84 3.42 -23.11
N PRO A 45 5.97 4.14 -23.06
CA PRO A 45 6.03 5.47 -22.43
C PRO A 45 5.10 6.46 -23.14
N ALA A 46 4.45 7.33 -22.36
CA ALA A 46 3.50 8.30 -22.90
C ALA A 46 4.21 9.32 -23.82
N PRO A 47 3.52 9.80 -24.87
CA PRO A 47 4.12 10.68 -25.89
C PRO A 47 4.54 12.06 -25.36
N GLY A 48 4.12 12.44 -24.15
CA GLY A 48 4.49 13.72 -23.52
C GLY A 48 5.99 13.88 -23.24
N GLY A 49 6.79 12.81 -23.39
CA GLY A 49 8.25 12.84 -23.51
C GLY A 49 8.99 13.49 -22.33
N CYS A 50 9.65 12.70 -21.50
CA CYS A 50 10.63 13.19 -20.52
C CYS A 50 11.98 12.50 -20.75
N GLU A 51 13.04 13.27 -20.89
CA GLU A 51 14.41 12.76 -21.11
C GLU A 51 14.94 12.01 -19.88
N HIS A 52 14.39 12.30 -18.70
CA HIS A 52 14.78 11.66 -17.45
C HIS A 52 13.82 10.55 -17.00
N GLN A 53 13.03 9.99 -17.92
CA GLN A 53 12.15 8.88 -17.58
C GLN A 53 12.97 7.62 -17.26
N ILE A 54 12.76 7.08 -16.07
CA ILE A 54 13.37 5.81 -15.64
C ILE A 54 12.27 5.01 -14.98
N PHE A 55 11.81 3.94 -15.65
CA PHE A 55 10.82 3.03 -15.11
C PHE A 55 11.50 1.88 -14.38
N PRO A 56 10.85 1.31 -13.35
CA PRO A 56 11.41 0.16 -12.66
C PRO A 56 11.59 -1.01 -13.62
N THR A 57 12.68 -1.75 -13.44
CA THR A 57 12.93 -2.98 -14.22
C THR A 57 11.94 -4.08 -13.81
N PRO A 58 11.73 -5.11 -14.64
CA PRO A 58 10.93 -6.27 -14.25
C PRO A 58 11.38 -6.91 -12.93
N ASP A 59 12.69 -6.97 -12.68
CA ASP A 59 13.25 -7.52 -11.44
C ASP A 59 12.94 -6.61 -10.23
N GLU A 60 13.04 -5.29 -10.38
CA GLU A 60 12.67 -4.34 -9.34
C GLU A 60 11.16 -4.43 -9.01
N ILE A 61 10.32 -4.60 -10.02
CA ILE A 61 8.88 -4.83 -9.84
C ILE A 61 8.65 -6.13 -9.07
N ALA A 62 9.30 -7.22 -9.47
CA ALA A 62 9.17 -8.52 -8.81
C ALA A 62 9.61 -8.48 -7.34
N ILE A 63 10.69 -7.76 -7.02
CA ILE A 63 11.14 -7.56 -5.64
C ILE A 63 10.07 -6.82 -4.82
N ARG A 64 9.55 -5.70 -5.33
CA ARG A 64 8.49 -4.92 -4.65
C ARG A 64 7.21 -5.74 -4.45
N GLU A 65 6.82 -6.53 -5.44
CA GLU A 65 5.66 -7.41 -5.36
C GLU A 65 5.88 -8.52 -4.31
N ALA A 66 7.07 -9.12 -4.26
CA ALA A 66 7.40 -10.12 -3.25
C ALA A 66 7.38 -9.53 -1.83
N GLU A 67 7.87 -8.30 -1.63
CA GLU A 67 7.80 -7.60 -0.35
C GLU A 67 6.36 -7.27 0.05
N MET A 68 5.55 -6.79 -0.89
CA MET A 68 4.14 -6.50 -0.68
C MET A 68 3.35 -7.78 -0.33
N ASN A 69 3.61 -8.88 -1.02
CA ASN A 69 2.99 -10.17 -0.73
C ASN A 69 3.34 -10.66 0.68
N LYS A 70 4.62 -10.58 1.09
CA LYS A 70 5.03 -10.88 2.47
C LYS A 70 4.29 -10.02 3.50
N ARG A 71 4.08 -8.73 3.21
CA ARG A 71 3.32 -7.83 4.09
C ARG A 71 1.85 -8.27 4.18
N TYR A 72 1.21 -8.60 3.06
CA TYR A 72 -0.18 -9.11 3.06
C TYR A 72 -0.32 -10.44 3.78
N GLU A 73 0.63 -11.35 3.62
CA GLU A 73 0.65 -12.63 4.36
C GLU A 73 0.71 -12.40 5.87
N ARG A 74 1.61 -11.50 6.33
CA ARG A 74 1.72 -11.15 7.75
C ARG A 74 0.43 -10.53 8.28
N MET A 75 -0.18 -9.62 7.52
CA MET A 75 -1.47 -9.01 7.87
C MET A 75 -2.59 -10.06 7.91
N GLY A 76 -2.66 -10.96 6.93
CA GLY A 76 -3.65 -12.03 6.88
C GLY A 76 -3.55 -13.00 8.06
N LYS A 77 -2.32 -13.39 8.46
CA LYS A 77 -2.08 -14.19 9.67
C LYS A 77 -2.54 -13.46 10.92
N ALA A 78 -2.13 -12.20 11.09
CA ALA A 78 -2.50 -11.35 12.22
C ALA A 78 -4.02 -11.18 12.33
N ARG A 79 -4.69 -10.89 11.22
CA ARG A 79 -6.15 -10.78 11.14
C ARG A 79 -6.85 -12.07 11.56
N LYS A 80 -6.43 -13.22 11.02
CA LYS A 80 -7.00 -14.53 11.39
C LYS A 80 -6.84 -14.82 12.89
N SER A 81 -5.69 -14.48 13.48
CA SER A 81 -5.49 -14.64 14.92
C SER A 81 -6.40 -13.74 15.75
N ILE A 82 -6.66 -12.51 15.31
CA ILE A 82 -7.63 -11.61 15.96
C ILE A 82 -9.05 -12.17 15.85
N GLU A 83 -9.47 -12.60 14.65
CA GLU A 83 -10.80 -13.19 14.45
C GLU A 83 -10.99 -14.45 15.31
N PHE A 84 -9.99 -15.33 15.36
CA PHE A 84 -10.01 -16.50 16.22
C PHE A 84 -10.12 -16.14 17.70
N HIS A 85 -9.31 -15.19 18.17
CA HIS A 85 -9.36 -14.70 19.56
C HIS A 85 -10.72 -14.09 19.93
N LEU A 86 -11.37 -13.41 18.98
CA LEU A 86 -12.70 -12.81 19.17
C LEU A 86 -13.87 -13.80 18.95
N GLY A 87 -13.59 -15.09 18.78
CA GLY A 87 -14.61 -16.13 18.64
C GLY A 87 -15.21 -16.26 17.24
N GLY A 88 -14.54 -15.74 16.21
CA GLY A 88 -14.90 -15.91 14.81
C GLY A 88 -15.07 -14.60 14.02
N PRO A 89 -15.58 -14.69 12.78
CA PRO A 89 -15.78 -13.53 11.92
C PRO A 89 -16.83 -12.59 12.51
N TRP A 90 -16.66 -11.29 12.27
CA TRP A 90 -17.62 -10.29 12.69
C TRP A 90 -18.97 -10.49 11.99
N LYS A 91 -20.06 -10.26 12.72
CA LYS A 91 -21.42 -10.22 12.20
C LYS A 91 -22.06 -8.90 12.58
N ARG A 92 -23.01 -8.42 11.78
CA ARG A 92 -23.76 -7.20 12.11
C ARG A 92 -24.41 -7.34 13.49
N GLY A 93 -24.21 -6.34 14.34
CA GLY A 93 -24.67 -6.36 15.74
C GLY A 93 -23.65 -6.94 16.73
N THR A 94 -22.51 -7.48 16.26
CA THR A 94 -21.40 -7.83 17.15
C THR A 94 -20.79 -6.55 17.75
N PRO A 95 -20.68 -6.43 19.08
CA PRO A 95 -20.11 -5.25 19.71
C PRO A 95 -18.64 -5.07 19.33
N GLY A 96 -18.17 -3.82 19.44
CA GLY A 96 -16.76 -3.51 19.28
C GLY A 96 -15.92 -4.23 20.33
N ALA A 97 -14.69 -4.58 19.97
CA ALA A 97 -13.77 -5.26 20.87
C ALA A 97 -12.35 -4.77 20.64
N SER A 98 -11.60 -4.58 21.71
CA SER A 98 -10.19 -4.20 21.67
C SER A 98 -9.40 -5.13 22.58
N GLY A 99 -8.13 -5.36 22.24
CA GLY A 99 -7.31 -6.27 23.03
C GLY A 99 -5.88 -6.34 22.56
N SER A 100 -5.18 -7.32 23.11
CA SER A 100 -3.80 -7.65 22.76
C SER A 100 -3.63 -9.16 22.77
N ILE A 101 -2.95 -9.69 21.76
CA ILE A 101 -2.60 -11.11 21.64
C ILE A 101 -1.12 -11.26 21.28
N PRO A 102 -0.50 -12.43 21.52
CA PRO A 102 0.82 -12.74 20.97
C PRO A 102 0.80 -12.56 19.45
N CYS A 103 1.83 -11.91 18.90
CA CYS A 103 1.91 -11.69 17.45
C CYS A 103 2.18 -13.03 16.74
N PRO A 104 1.41 -13.41 15.72
CA PRO A 104 1.65 -14.67 15.00
C PRO A 104 2.84 -14.58 14.02
N ASN A 105 3.46 -13.40 13.87
CA ASN A 105 4.55 -13.16 12.91
C ASN A 105 5.92 -12.97 13.57
N CYS A 106 5.98 -12.73 14.88
CA CYS A 106 7.21 -12.48 15.65
C CYS A 106 6.91 -12.62 17.16
N ASP A 107 7.92 -12.49 18.01
CA ASP A 107 7.77 -12.63 19.47
C ASP A 107 7.15 -11.39 20.17
N GLY A 108 6.63 -10.43 19.38
CA GLY A 108 6.00 -9.22 19.89
C GLY A 108 4.55 -9.40 20.33
N THR A 109 3.92 -8.30 20.74
CA THR A 109 2.49 -8.24 21.06
C THR A 109 1.74 -7.53 19.93
N LEU A 110 0.64 -8.11 19.46
CA LEU A 110 -0.27 -7.49 18.51
C LEU A 110 -1.42 -6.82 19.26
N ARG A 111 -1.47 -5.50 19.23
CA ARG A 111 -2.60 -4.70 19.77
C ARG A 111 -3.62 -4.49 18.68
N PHE A 112 -4.90 -4.58 19.01
CA PHE A 112 -5.97 -4.40 18.03
C PHE A 112 -7.23 -3.75 18.62
N SER A 113 -8.03 -3.18 17.73
CA SER A 113 -9.39 -2.72 17.96
C SER A 113 -10.23 -3.09 16.75
N ARG A 114 -11.38 -3.73 16.96
CA ARG A 114 -12.39 -4.05 15.96
C ARG A 114 -13.63 -3.19 16.21
N ALA A 115 -14.02 -2.40 15.22
CA ALA A 115 -15.20 -1.57 15.29
C ALA A 115 -16.48 -2.41 15.33
N GLY A 116 -17.43 -2.07 16.22
CA GLY A 116 -18.71 -2.78 16.33
C GLY A 116 -19.68 -2.50 15.18
N TYR A 117 -19.52 -1.36 14.49
CA TYR A 117 -20.44 -0.93 13.44
C TYR A 117 -20.23 -1.68 12.11
N ASN A 118 -18.98 -1.83 11.69
CA ASN A 118 -18.60 -2.39 10.38
C ASN A 118 -17.58 -3.52 10.47
N GLY A 119 -17.08 -3.86 11.66
CA GLY A 119 -16.10 -4.93 11.84
C GLY A 119 -14.68 -4.61 11.37
N HIS A 120 -14.39 -3.36 10.96
CA HIS A 120 -13.05 -2.95 10.53
C HIS A 120 -12.06 -3.05 11.68
N ILE A 121 -10.85 -3.54 11.38
CA ILE A 121 -9.80 -3.76 12.36
C ILE A 121 -8.70 -2.70 12.20
N HIS A 122 -8.36 -2.06 13.30
CA HIS A 122 -7.12 -1.29 13.46
C HIS A 122 -6.19 -2.10 14.36
N ALA A 123 -5.01 -2.46 13.86
CA ALA A 123 -4.06 -3.27 14.61
C ALA A 123 -2.60 -2.89 14.33
N GLY A 124 -1.75 -3.12 15.34
CA GLY A 124 -0.33 -2.83 15.28
C GLY A 124 0.47 -3.72 16.22
N CYS A 125 1.54 -4.32 15.71
CA CYS A 125 2.50 -5.07 16.50
C CYS A 125 3.48 -4.12 17.20
N THR A 126 3.89 -4.47 18.42
CA THR A 126 4.93 -3.74 19.18
C THR A 126 6.31 -3.86 18.53
N THR A 127 6.56 -4.89 17.73
CA THR A 127 7.82 -5.07 17.01
C THR A 127 7.87 -4.15 15.79
N PRO A 128 8.88 -3.27 15.65
CA PRO A 128 9.02 -2.38 14.50
C PRO A 128 8.99 -3.15 13.18
N ASN A 129 8.31 -2.60 12.18
CA ASN A 129 8.22 -3.16 10.82
C ASN A 129 7.64 -4.60 10.73
N CYS A 130 6.94 -5.07 11.76
CA CYS A 130 6.29 -6.39 11.73
C CYS A 130 4.97 -6.37 10.94
N CYS A 131 3.90 -5.84 11.56
CA CYS A 131 2.62 -5.59 10.91
C CYS A 131 1.88 -4.46 11.64
N ALA A 132 1.30 -3.55 10.85
CA ALA A 132 0.38 -2.53 11.30
C ALA A 132 -0.55 -2.15 10.12
N TRP A 133 -1.84 -2.02 10.40
CA TRP A 133 -2.83 -1.66 9.39
C TRP A 133 -4.11 -1.10 10.03
N MET A 134 -4.85 -0.35 9.23
CA MET A 134 -6.19 0.13 9.53
C MET A 134 -7.04 -0.12 8.29
N GLU A 135 -8.21 -0.70 8.50
CA GLU A 135 -9.20 -0.98 7.45
C GLU A 135 -10.24 0.12 7.37
#